data_AF-D0YXS6-F1
#
_entry.id   AF-D0YXS6-F1
#
_cell.length_a   1.000
_cell.length_b   1.000
_cell.length_c   1.000
_cell.angle_alpha   90.00
_cell.angle_beta   90.00
_cell.angle_gamma   90.00
#
_symmetry.space_group_name_H-M   'P 1'
#
loop_
_entity.id
_entity.type
_entity.pdbx_description
1 polymer ?
#
loop_
_entity_poly.entity_id
_entity_poly.type
_entity_poly.pdbx_seq_one_letter_code
_entity_poly.pdbx_strand_id
1 'polypeptide(L)' 'MRLKFKQGELVEEKGQIPNGFRQACKDIGHKMPFDGVVKVYKTRFQTKLVFSKQIPSKVKQRINNVFPHSMNTKKQGKRA' A
#
# COMPACT_ATOMS: atom_id res chain seq x y z
N MET A 1 -3.73 -6.09 -5.44
CA MET A 1 -4.48 -5.47 -4.31
C MET A 1 -4.94 -4.08 -4.72
N ARG A 2 -6.06 -3.59 -4.20
CA ARG A 2 -6.58 -2.25 -4.49
C ARG A 2 -7.13 -1.62 -3.21
N LEU A 3 -6.77 -0.36 -2.99
CA LEU A 3 -7.28 0.50 -1.92
C LEU A 3 -7.89 1.76 -2.56
N LYS A 4 -9.09 2.15 -2.14
CA LYS A 4 -9.72 3.41 -2.53
C LYS A 4 -9.83 4.30 -1.29
N PHE A 5 -9.33 5.51 -1.42
CA PHE A 5 -9.37 6.55 -0.40
C PHE A 5 -10.30 7.68 -0.84
N LYS A 6 -11.06 8.21 0.12
CA LYS A 6 -11.89 9.40 -0.04
C LYS A 6 -11.71 10.29 1.20
N GLN A 7 -11.29 11.53 1.01
CA GLN A 7 -11.04 12.54 2.05
C GLN A 7 -10.15 12.04 3.19
N GLY A 8 -9.17 11.18 2.87
CA GLY A 8 -8.29 10.57 3.87
C GLY A 8 -8.82 9.29 4.52
N GLU A 9 -10.07 8.90 4.26
CA GLU A 9 -10.65 7.65 4.75
C GLU A 9 -10.56 6.51 3.74
N LEU A 10 -10.39 5.29 4.24
CA LEU A 10 -10.36 4.08 3.42
C LEU A 10 -11.79 3.62 3.12
N VAL A 11 -12.24 3.77 1.87
CA VAL A 11 -13.61 3.42 1.45
C VAL A 11 -13.71 1.99 0.91
N GLU A 12 -12.70 1.53 0.16
CA GLU A 12 -12.73 0.21 -0.47
C GLU A 12 -11.38 -0.47 -0.31
N GLU A 13 -11.42 -1.74 0.09
CA GLU A 13 -10.25 -2.59 0.22
C GLU A 13 -10.49 -3.90 -0.54
N LYS A 14 -9.58 -4.24 -1.45
CA LYS A 14 -9.65 -5.47 -2.26
C LYS A 14 -8.32 -6.22 -2.27
N GLY A 15 -8.39 -7.49 -1.92
CA GLY A 15 -7.27 -8.43 -1.86
C GLY A 15 -6.66 -8.55 -0.46
N GLN A 16 -5.63 -9.38 -0.33
CA GLN A 16 -5.01 -9.68 0.96
C GLN A 16 -3.99 -8.61 1.35
N ILE A 17 -4.41 -7.56 2.04
CA ILE A 17 -3.51 -6.48 2.41
C ILE A 17 -2.91 -6.73 3.80
N PRO A 18 -1.59 -6.59 3.98
CA PRO A 18 -0.98 -6.72 5.30
C PRO A 18 -1.56 -5.68 6.29
N ASN A 19 -1.94 -6.13 7.49
CA ASN A 19 -2.55 -5.27 8.51
C ASN A 19 -1.71 -4.02 8.84
N GLY A 20 -0.39 -4.16 8.92
CA GLY A 20 0.52 -3.03 9.16
C GLY A 20 0.48 -1.98 8.05
N PHE A 21 0.38 -2.41 6.79
CA PHE A 21 0.24 -1.50 5.65
C PHE A 21 -1.13 -0.81 5.66
N ARG A 22 -2.20 -1.56 5.95
CA ARG A 22 -3.55 -1.01 6.07
C ARG A 22 -3.63 0.09 7.12
N GLN A 23 -3.09 -0.16 8.32
CA GLN A 23 -3.11 0.82 9.41
C GLN A 23 -2.29 2.06 9.05
N ALA A 24 -1.08 1.88 8.52
CA ALA A 24 -0.26 3.00 8.11
C ALA A 24 -0.90 3.85 7.00
N CYS A 25 -1.61 3.22 6.04
CA CYS A 25 -2.36 3.97 5.04
C CYS A 25 -3.48 4.82 5.65
N LYS A 26 -4.19 4.30 6.67
CA LYS A 26 -5.18 5.09 7.42
C LYS A 26 -4.52 6.24 8.16
N ASP A 27 -3.41 6.01 8.84
CA ASP A 27 -2.69 7.05 9.59
C ASP A 27 -2.17 8.16 8.65
N ILE A 28 -1.71 7.79 7.44
CA ILE A 28 -1.33 8.76 6.41
C ILE A 28 -2.55 9.56 5.95
N GLY A 29 -3.69 8.90 5.72
CA GLY A 29 -4.93 9.53 5.31
C GLY A 29 -5.49 10.51 6.34
N HIS A 30 -5.41 10.17 7.63
CA HIS A 30 -5.80 11.08 8.72
C HIS A 30 -4.88 12.31 8.83
N LYS A 31 -3.56 12.13 8.64
CA LYS A 31 -2.60 13.25 8.70
C LYS A 31 -2.64 14.15 7.47
N MET A 32 -2.97 13.58 6.32
CA MET A 32 -2.99 14.25 5.03
C MET A 32 -4.22 13.74 4.28
N PRO A 33 -5.38 14.39 4.37
CA PRO A 33 -6.56 13.93 3.65
C PRO A 33 -6.29 13.98 2.15
N PHE A 34 -6.49 12.86 1.47
CA PHE A 34 -6.33 12.73 0.03
C PHE A 34 -7.44 11.86 -0.57
N ASP A 35 -7.71 12.12 -1.84
CA ASP A 35 -8.60 11.32 -2.66
C ASP A 35 -7.79 10.50 -3.66
N GLY A 36 -8.11 9.21 -3.79
CA GLY A 36 -7.52 8.44 -4.85
C GLY A 36 -7.59 6.94 -4.72
N VAL A 37 -6.97 6.27 -5.69
CA VAL A 37 -6.91 4.82 -5.76
C VAL A 37 -5.45 4.40 -5.77
N VAL A 38 -5.11 3.45 -4.89
CA VAL A 38 -3.80 2.80 -4.82
C VAL A 38 -3.98 1.36 -5.27
N LYS A 39 -3.29 0.96 -6.32
CA LYS A 39 -3.26 -0.41 -6.82
C LYS A 39 -1.87 -0.99 -6.62
N VAL A 40 -1.82 -2.20 -6.09
CA VAL A 40 -0.58 -2.98 -5.94
C VAL A 40 -0.63 -4.12 -6.94
N TYR A 41 0.33 -4.14 -7.85
CA TYR A 41 0.56 -5.22 -8.80
C TYR A 41 1.84 -5.95 -8.40
N LYS A 42 1.76 -7.27 -8.24
CA LYS A 42 2.92 -8.11 -8.00
C LYS A 42 3.25 -8.84 -9.30
N THR A 43 4.42 -8.60 -9.87
CA THR A 43 4.98 -9.39 -10.97
C THR A 43 5.96 -10.41 -10.41
N ARG A 44 6.48 -11.30 -11.28
CA ARG A 44 7.50 -12.30 -10.90
C ARG A 44 8.75 -11.66 -10.27
N PHE A 45 9.09 -10.43 -10.68
CA PHE A 45 10.34 -9.77 -10.31
C PHE A 45 10.15 -8.53 -9.45
N GLN A 46 9.00 -7.85 -9.53
CA GLN A 46 8.81 -6.57 -8.86
C GLN A 46 7.38 -6.40 -8.35
N THR A 47 7.24 -5.72 -7.21
CA THR A 47 5.95 -5.20 -6.77
C THR A 47 5.84 -3.74 -7.15
N LYS A 48 4.85 -3.39 -7.97
CA LYS A 48 4.60 -2.04 -8.46
C LYS A 48 3.36 -1.44 -7.79
N LEU A 49 3.54 -0.26 -7.22
CA LEU A 49 2.47 0.59 -6.71
C LEU A 49 2.04 1.57 -7.81
N VAL A 50 0.74 1.60 -8.10
CA VAL A 50 0.13 2.48 -9.10
C VAL A 50 -0.89 3.36 -8.40
N PHE A 51 -0.70 4.67 -8.53
CA PHE A 51 -1.50 5.71 -7.87
C PHE A 51 -2.38 6.44 -8.88
N SER A 52 -3.56 6.91 -8.47
CA SER A 52 -4.34 7.87 -9.27
C SER A 52 -3.64 9.23 -9.33
N LYS A 53 -3.97 10.02 -10.37
CA LYS A 53 -3.39 11.36 -10.60
C LYS A 53 -3.70 12.34 -9.46
N GLN A 54 -4.82 12.13 -8.76
CA GLN A 54 -5.30 12.98 -7.65
C GLN A 54 -4.43 12.89 -6.38
N ILE A 55 -3.61 11.85 -6.23
CA ILE A 55 -2.81 11.67 -5.02
C ILE A 55 -1.57 12.59 -5.09
N PRO A 56 -1.32 13.44 -4.08
CA PRO A 56 -0.13 14.28 -4.01
C PRO A 56 1.17 13.46 -3.99
N SER A 57 2.26 13.98 -4.56
CA SER A 57 3.57 13.31 -4.61
C SER A 57 4.09 12.92 -3.22
N LYS A 58 3.92 13.79 -2.23
CA LYS A 58 4.31 13.56 -0.82
C LYS A 58 3.61 12.34 -0.23
N VAL A 59 2.32 12.16 -0.53
CA VAL A 59 1.53 11.02 -0.08
C VAL A 59 1.98 9.74 -0.79
N LYS A 60 2.23 9.80 -2.11
CA LYS A 60 2.77 8.64 -2.88
C LYS A 60 4.08 8.14 -2.27
N GLN A 61 4.99 9.06 -1.94
CA GLN A 61 6.27 8.71 -1.33
C GLN A 61 6.09 8.07 0.05
N ARG A 62 5.21 8.61 0.90
CA ARG A 62 4.89 8.00 2.20
C ARG A 62 4.31 6.60 2.06
N ILE A 63 3.37 6.39 1.14
CA ILE A 63 2.79 5.08 0.90
C ILE A 63 3.84 4.09 0.38
N ASN A 64 4.76 4.53 -0.49
CA ASN A 64 5.91 3.71 -0.91
C ASN A 64 6.78 3.32 0.29
N ASN A 65 7.14 4.26 1.15
CA ASN A 65 8.03 4.01 2.30
C ASN A 65 7.44 3.03 3.31
N VAL A 66 6.12 3.04 3.50
CA VAL A 66 5.46 2.11 4.42
C VAL A 66 5.04 0.81 3.74
N PHE A 67 5.21 0.69 2.42
CA PHE A 67 4.90 -0.55 1.73
C PHE A 67 5.87 -1.65 2.18
N PRO A 68 5.37 -2.82 2.60
CA PRO A 68 6.23 -3.92 2.99
C PRO A 68 6.92 -4.50 1.75
N HIS A 69 8.11 -3.99 1.43
CA HIS A 69 8.97 -4.48 0.36
C HIS A 69 9.45 -5.92 0.60
N SER A 70 9.49 -6.32 1.88
CA SER A 70 9.76 -7.69 2.33
C SER A 70 8.47 -8.46 2.61
N MET A 71 7.53 -8.50 1.65
CA MET A 71 6.58 -9.62 1.59
C MET A 71 7.35 -10.87 1.15
N ASN A 72 8.30 -11.29 1.98
CA ASN A 72 9.11 -12.47 1.79
C ASN A 72 8.15 -13.66 1.75
N THR A 73 8.06 -14.25 0.56
CA THR A 73 7.54 -15.59 0.37
C THR A 73 8.25 -16.50 1.36
N LYS A 74 7.48 -17.11 2.27
CA LYS A 74 7.97 -18.17 3.15
C LYS A 74 8.84 -19.14 2.33
N LYS A 75 10.13 -19.21 2.66
CA LYS A 75 11.02 -20.38 2.65
C LYS A 75 12.45 -19.93 2.97
N GLN A 76 12.67 -19.47 4.20
CA GLN A 76 13.99 -19.65 4.80
C GLN A 76 14.01 -21.10 5.29
N GLY A 77 14.47 -22.01 4.43
CA GLY A 77 14.75 -23.38 4.86
C GLY A 77 15.80 -23.31 5.96
N LYS A 78 15.44 -23.69 7.18
CA LYS A 78 16.42 -24.01 8.21
C LYS A 78 17.29 -25.13 7.64
N ARG A 79 18.56 -24.86 7.35
CA ARG A 79 19.55 -25.93 7.22
C ARG A 79 19.75 -26.48 8.63
N ALA A 80 19.45 -27.76 8.78
CA ALA A 80 19.74 -28.55 9.97
C ALA A 80 21.25 -28.69 10.17
#